data_AF-W9C1C0-F1
#
_entry.id   AF-W9C1C0-F1
#
_cell.length_a   1.000
_cell.length_b   1.000
_cell.length_c   1.000
_cell.angle_alpha   90.00
_cell.angle_beta   90.00
_cell.angle_gamma   90.00
#
_symmetry.space_group_name_H-M   'P 1'
#
loop_
_entity.id
_entity.type
_entity.pdbx_description
1 polymer ?
#
loop_
_entity_poly.entity_id
_entity_poly.type
_entity_poly.pdbx_seq_one_letter_code
_entity_poly.pdbx_strand_id
1 'polypeptide(L)'
;MVAFHAGSRGEWKVVRQTTRIGEALPVPERIGTGATHEPSLWTLTGFTSNLRYTTAPERQRLEARSAPLGRSEARMAALIPIRKSPAWWAMAQDERRAVYERSGHMPIGLGYLPGIARRLYHCRDLGEPFDFLTWFEFEPELEGEFDDLLARLRITEEWRHVDREFDIRLIRTD
;
A
#
# COMPACT_ATOMS: atom_id res chain seq x y z
N MET A 1 -1.51 -14.34 6.30
CA MET A 1 -1.16 -14.15 4.87
C MET A 1 -2.40 -13.63 4.16
N VAL A 2 -2.24 -12.82 3.12
CA VAL A 2 -3.31 -12.31 2.26
C VAL A 2 -2.91 -12.58 0.81
N ALA A 3 -3.88 -12.83 -0.06
CA ALA A 3 -3.69 -12.88 -1.49
C ALA A 3 -4.71 -11.93 -2.15
N PHE A 4 -4.23 -11.08 -3.05
CA PHE A 4 -5.08 -10.21 -3.86
C PHE A 4 -5.22 -10.83 -5.24
N HIS A 5 -6.42 -11.28 -5.56
CA HIS A 5 -6.76 -11.95 -6.81
C HIS A 5 -7.41 -10.97 -7.76
N ALA A 6 -6.74 -10.66 -8.86
CA ALA A 6 -7.19 -9.70 -9.85
C ALA A 6 -7.83 -10.42 -11.05
N GLY A 7 -9.05 -10.03 -11.43
CA GLY A 7 -9.77 -10.65 -12.54
C GLY A 7 -11.12 -10.00 -12.79
N SER A 8 -12.14 -10.82 -13.07
CA SER A 8 -13.53 -10.40 -13.30
C SER A 8 -14.44 -10.55 -12.06
N ARG A 9 -13.91 -11.09 -10.95
CA ARG A 9 -14.62 -11.31 -9.67
C ARG A 9 -13.82 -10.76 -8.50
N GLY A 10 -14.51 -10.49 -7.38
CA GLY A 10 -13.94 -9.95 -6.14
C GLY A 10 -14.81 -8.89 -5.52
N GLU A 11 -14.63 -8.58 -4.23
CA GLU A 11 -15.45 -7.60 -3.49
C GLU A 11 -15.13 -6.13 -3.84
N TRP A 12 -14.01 -5.88 -4.52
CA TRP A 12 -13.59 -4.55 -4.96
C TRP A 12 -13.66 -4.41 -6.47
N LYS A 13 -14.36 -3.38 -6.96
CA LYS A 13 -14.32 -2.99 -8.38
C LYS A 13 -13.14 -2.05 -8.62
N VAL A 14 -12.39 -2.29 -9.70
CA VAL A 14 -11.28 -1.41 -10.11
C VAL A 14 -11.86 -0.18 -10.81
N VAL A 15 -11.57 0.99 -10.24
CA VAL A 15 -11.95 2.29 -10.79
C VAL A 15 -10.85 2.82 -11.70
N ARG A 16 -9.59 2.65 -11.29
CA ARG A 16 -8.42 3.12 -12.03
C ARG A 16 -7.19 2.28 -11.67
N GLN A 17 -6.39 1.90 -12.67
CA GLN A 17 -5.06 1.33 -12.47
C GLN A 17 -4.06 2.17 -13.25
N THR A 18 -3.07 2.72 -12.55
CA THR A 18 -1.99 3.51 -13.16
C THR A 18 -0.66 2.84 -12.90
N THR A 19 0.05 2.45 -13.95
CA THR A 19 1.48 2.10 -13.85
C THR A 19 2.26 3.38 -13.61
N ARG A 20 2.89 3.51 -12.43
CA ARG A 20 3.70 4.70 -12.09
C ARG A 20 5.15 4.51 -12.51
N ILE A 21 5.71 3.33 -12.21
CA ILE A 21 7.10 2.96 -12.51
C ILE A 21 7.16 1.47 -12.84
N GLY A 22 7.93 1.11 -13.86
CA GLY A 22 8.24 -0.28 -14.22
C GLY A 22 7.24 -0.93 -15.18
N GLU A 23 7.38 -2.24 -15.36
CA GLU A 23 6.57 -3.04 -16.29
C GLU A 23 5.12 -3.15 -15.82
N ALA A 24 4.17 -2.82 -16.71
CA ALA A 24 2.73 -2.82 -16.50
C ALA A 24 2.17 -4.22 -16.14
N LEU A 25 1.18 -4.25 -15.25
CA LEU A 25 0.33 -5.41 -15.00
C LEU A 25 -0.94 -5.33 -15.88
N PRO A 26 -1.53 -6.47 -16.27
CA PRO A 26 -2.88 -6.49 -16.84
C PRO A 26 -3.87 -5.73 -15.95
N VAL A 27 -4.82 -5.01 -16.55
CA VAL A 27 -5.84 -4.25 -15.81
C VAL A 27 -7.03 -5.18 -15.52
N PRO A 28 -7.31 -5.50 -14.24
CA PRO A 28 -8.50 -6.29 -13.88
C PRO A 28 -9.75 -5.42 -13.79
N GLU A 29 -10.92 -6.06 -13.89
CA GLU A 29 -12.19 -5.40 -13.57
C GLU A 29 -12.43 -5.35 -12.06
N ARG A 30 -11.96 -6.38 -11.35
CA ARG A 30 -12.23 -6.60 -9.92
C ARG A 30 -11.02 -7.21 -9.20
N ILE A 31 -10.92 -6.93 -7.92
CA ILE A 31 -9.95 -7.54 -7.00
C ILE A 31 -10.70 -8.14 -5.83
N GLY A 32 -10.34 -9.37 -5.46
CA GLY A 32 -10.86 -10.02 -4.26
C GLY A 32 -9.77 -10.64 -3.40
N THR A 33 -10.08 -10.81 -2.11
CA THR A 33 -9.18 -11.44 -1.12
C THR A 33 -9.66 -12.80 -0.62
N GLY A 34 -10.87 -13.22 -1.03
CA GLY A 34 -11.44 -14.53 -0.76
C GLY A 34 -10.89 -15.64 -1.67
N ALA A 35 -11.45 -16.86 -1.53
CA ALA A 35 -11.05 -18.01 -2.34
C ALA A 35 -11.21 -17.74 -3.86
N THR A 36 -10.26 -18.22 -4.66
CA THR A 36 -10.29 -18.08 -6.13
C THR A 36 -11.32 -19.03 -6.74
N HIS A 37 -12.28 -18.50 -7.50
CA HIS A 37 -13.26 -19.32 -8.24
C HIS A 37 -12.98 -19.38 -9.76
N GLU A 38 -12.03 -18.59 -10.28
CA GLU A 38 -11.67 -18.47 -11.70
C GLU A 38 -10.17 -18.16 -11.82
N PRO A 39 -9.51 -18.38 -12.97
CA PRO A 39 -8.13 -17.95 -13.18
C PRO A 39 -8.03 -16.42 -13.05
N SER A 40 -7.15 -15.98 -12.15
CA SER A 40 -6.83 -14.56 -11.98
C SER A 40 -5.86 -14.10 -13.06
N LEU A 41 -5.99 -12.86 -13.53
CA LEU A 41 -5.01 -12.20 -14.41
C LEU A 41 -3.64 -12.09 -13.74
N TRP A 42 -3.65 -11.86 -12.43
CA TRP A 42 -2.49 -11.93 -11.56
C TRP A 42 -2.95 -12.15 -10.11
N THR A 43 -2.05 -12.67 -9.29
CA THR A 43 -2.23 -12.77 -7.84
C THR A 43 -1.01 -12.17 -7.16
N LEU A 44 -1.22 -11.33 -6.15
CA LEU A 44 -0.17 -10.78 -5.32
C LEU A 44 -0.36 -11.23 -3.87
N THR A 45 0.62 -11.91 -3.31
CA THR A 45 0.55 -12.47 -1.95
C THR A 45 1.42 -11.67 -1.00
N GLY A 46 0.97 -11.49 0.24
CA GLY A 46 1.77 -10.84 1.27
C GLY A 46 1.41 -11.26 2.69
N PHE A 47 2.23 -10.84 3.66
CA PHE A 47 1.99 -11.10 5.08
C PHE A 47 2.24 -9.87 5.93
N THR A 48 1.46 -9.71 7.01
CA THR A 48 1.73 -8.71 8.04
C THR A 48 2.94 -9.17 8.85
N SER A 49 3.85 -8.25 9.15
CA SER A 49 5.07 -8.54 9.90
C SER A 49 5.25 -7.58 11.08
N ASN A 50 6.30 -7.80 11.88
CA ASN A 50 6.69 -6.87 12.93
C ASN A 50 7.17 -5.53 12.35
N LEU A 51 7.08 -4.47 13.15
CA LEU A 51 7.54 -3.13 12.78
C LEU A 51 9.06 -3.15 12.51
N ARG A 52 9.48 -2.52 11.41
CA ARG A 52 10.89 -2.52 10.94
C ARG A 52 11.63 -1.22 11.21
N TYR A 53 10.93 -0.09 11.18
CA TYR A 53 11.54 1.23 11.38
C TYR A 53 10.94 1.98 12.57
N THR A 54 9.74 1.61 13.01
CA THR A 54 8.96 2.38 13.97
C THR A 54 9.49 2.20 15.40
N THR A 55 9.78 3.30 16.08
CA THR A 55 10.15 3.35 17.49
C THR A 55 8.94 3.20 18.41
N ALA A 56 9.14 2.91 19.70
CA ALA A 56 8.03 2.79 20.64
C ALA A 56 7.16 4.06 20.77
N PRO A 57 7.71 5.29 20.84
CA PRO A 57 6.89 6.51 20.87
C PRO A 57 6.18 6.80 19.55
N GLU A 58 6.75 6.41 18.41
CA GLU A 58 6.07 6.50 17.11
C GLU A 58 4.90 5.54 17.03
N ARG A 59 5.07 4.29 17.50
CA ARG A 59 4.02 3.28 17.55
C ARG A 59 2.83 3.76 18.38
N GLN A 60 3.07 4.27 19.59
CA GLN A 60 2.00 4.76 20.46
C GLN A 60 1.19 5.89 19.79
N ARG A 61 1.86 6.82 19.10
CA ARG A 61 1.20 7.89 18.34
C ARG A 61 0.36 7.37 17.18
N LEU A 62 0.83 6.33 16.49
CA LEU A 62 0.07 5.70 15.39
C LEU A 62 -1.15 4.95 15.93
N GLU A 63 -0.99 4.18 17.00
CA GLU A 63 -2.08 3.42 17.64
C GLU A 63 -3.20 4.35 18.15
N ALA A 64 -2.82 5.49 18.73
CA ALA A 64 -3.79 6.47 19.24
C ALA A 64 -4.66 7.15 18.16
N ARG A 65 -4.25 7.12 16.89
CA ARG A 65 -4.92 7.85 15.79
C ARG A 65 -5.40 6.98 14.64
N SER A 66 -4.94 5.73 14.52
CA SER A 66 -5.27 4.89 13.38
C SER A 66 -6.71 4.36 13.49
N ALA A 67 -7.51 4.56 12.43
CA ALA A 67 -8.79 3.91 12.29
C ALA A 67 -8.64 2.44 11.86
N PRO A 68 -9.59 1.55 12.22
CA PRO A 68 -9.60 0.17 11.72
C PRO A 68 -9.91 0.13 10.20
N LEU A 69 -9.53 -0.96 9.56
CA LEU A 69 -10.05 -1.33 8.24
C LEU A 69 -11.50 -1.85 8.36
N GLY A 70 -12.23 -1.87 7.25
CA GLY A 70 -13.58 -2.43 7.16
C GLY A 70 -14.68 -1.51 7.67
N ARG A 71 -14.39 -0.22 7.85
CA ARG A 71 -15.41 0.78 8.20
C ARG A 71 -16.49 0.84 7.13
N SER A 72 -17.75 1.00 7.52
CA SER A 72 -18.87 0.98 6.58
C SER A 72 -18.85 2.19 5.64
N GLU A 73 -18.38 3.33 6.14
CA GLU A 73 -18.20 4.58 5.39
C GLU A 73 -16.99 4.54 4.45
N ALA A 74 -15.96 3.74 4.76
CA ALA A 74 -14.76 3.61 3.94
C ALA A 74 -15.01 2.73 2.69
N ARG A 75 -15.70 3.29 1.70
CA ARG A 75 -16.08 2.59 0.46
C ARG A 75 -15.03 2.68 -0.65
N MET A 76 -14.04 3.57 -0.54
CA MET A 76 -12.91 3.62 -1.45
C MET A 76 -11.70 2.90 -0.84
N ALA A 77 -10.90 2.27 -1.69
CA ALA A 77 -9.63 1.70 -1.30
C ALA A 77 -8.55 1.94 -2.35
N ALA A 78 -7.30 1.81 -1.91
CA ALA A 78 -6.16 1.79 -2.81
C ALA A 78 -5.23 0.63 -2.46
N LEU A 79 -4.89 -0.15 -3.48
CA LEU A 79 -3.79 -1.11 -3.43
C LEU A 79 -2.60 -0.49 -4.16
N ILE A 80 -1.52 -0.21 -3.44
CA ILE A 80 -0.27 0.35 -3.99
C ILE A 80 0.85 -0.69 -3.77
N PRO A 81 1.06 -1.64 -4.72
CA PRO A 81 2.21 -2.52 -4.74
C PRO A 81 3.48 -1.72 -5.03
N ILE A 82 4.51 -1.92 -4.22
CA ILE A 82 5.77 -1.18 -4.28
C ILE A 82 6.94 -2.16 -4.25
N ARG A 83 7.90 -1.97 -5.17
CA ARG A 83 9.22 -2.60 -5.12
C ARG A 83 10.28 -1.53 -4.96
N LYS A 84 11.24 -1.79 -4.07
CA LYS A 84 12.43 -0.98 -3.89
C LYS A 84 13.61 -1.61 -4.63
N SER A 85 14.48 -0.73 -5.12
CA SER A 85 15.69 -1.07 -5.86
C SER A 85 16.65 -1.98 -5.09
N PRO A 86 17.52 -2.74 -5.78
CA PRO A 86 18.60 -3.49 -5.14
C PRO A 86 19.50 -2.62 -4.26
N ALA A 87 19.76 -1.36 -4.66
CA ALA A 87 20.54 -0.41 -3.86
C ALA A 87 19.92 -0.13 -2.50
N TRP A 88 18.58 -0.08 -2.39
CA TRP A 88 17.92 0.03 -1.10
C TRP A 88 18.16 -1.19 -0.21
N TRP A 89 18.06 -2.38 -0.78
CA TRP A 89 18.23 -3.62 -0.03
C TRP A 89 19.69 -3.94 0.33
N ALA A 90 20.65 -3.30 -0.35
CA ALA A 90 22.07 -3.36 0.01
C ALA A 90 22.43 -2.49 1.22
N MET A 91 21.62 -1.47 1.54
CA MET A 91 21.83 -0.61 2.71
C MET A 91 21.62 -1.35 4.03
N ALA A 92 22.46 -1.02 5.01
CA ALA A 92 22.31 -1.43 6.39
C ALA A 92 21.01 -0.87 7.00
N GLN A 93 20.61 -1.43 8.15
CA GLN A 93 19.33 -1.10 8.77
C GLN A 93 19.26 0.35 9.25
N ASP A 94 20.35 0.87 9.82
CA ASP A 94 20.51 2.25 10.26
C ASP A 94 20.48 3.23 9.08
N GLU A 95 21.14 2.90 7.97
CA GLU A 95 21.10 3.69 6.74
C GLU A 95 19.67 3.82 6.19
N ARG A 96 18.94 2.68 6.08
CA ARG A 96 17.53 2.68 5.65
C ARG A 96 16.63 3.46 6.59
N ARG A 97 16.83 3.33 7.92
CA ARG A 97 16.07 4.08 8.91
C ARG A 97 16.35 5.58 8.80
N ALA A 98 17.59 5.99 8.57
CA ALA A 98 17.94 7.40 8.41
C ALA A 98 17.25 8.02 7.17
N VAL A 99 17.20 7.29 6.04
CA VAL A 99 16.45 7.74 4.84
C VAL A 99 14.95 7.84 5.15
N TYR A 100 14.37 6.83 5.80
CA TYR A 100 12.95 6.81 6.19
C TYR A 100 12.58 8.02 7.07
N GLU A 101 13.45 8.35 8.02
CA GLU A 101 13.25 9.46 8.95
C GLU A 101 13.40 10.82 8.28
N ARG A 102 14.47 11.03 7.48
CA ARG A 102 14.66 12.27 6.69
C ARG A 102 13.53 12.50 5.69
N SER A 103 12.93 11.42 5.19
CA SER A 103 11.77 11.48 4.29
C SER A 103 10.48 11.89 4.99
N GLY A 104 10.47 11.97 6.33
CA GLY A 104 9.29 12.35 7.09
C GLY A 104 8.12 11.38 6.88
N HIS A 105 8.37 10.12 6.52
CA HIS A 105 7.32 9.17 6.13
C HIS A 105 6.22 9.06 7.19
N MET A 106 6.61 8.91 8.46
CA MET A 106 5.66 8.79 9.57
C MET A 106 4.92 10.12 9.86
N PRO A 107 5.60 11.28 9.98
CA PRO A 107 4.92 12.58 10.08
C PRO A 107 3.94 12.89 8.94
N ILE A 108 4.31 12.59 7.68
CA ILE A 108 3.42 12.75 6.52
C ILE A 108 2.19 11.87 6.72
N GLY A 109 2.36 10.56 6.93
CA GLY A 109 1.26 9.62 7.09
C GLY A 109 0.35 9.94 8.28
N LEU A 110 0.92 10.41 9.41
CA LEU A 110 0.14 10.88 10.56
C LEU A 110 -0.79 12.05 10.21
N GLY A 111 -0.45 12.88 9.22
CA GLY A 111 -1.27 14.01 8.80
C GLY A 111 -2.66 13.61 8.31
N TYR A 112 -2.81 12.38 7.79
CA TYR A 112 -4.03 11.90 7.14
C TYR A 112 -4.82 10.88 7.99
N LEU A 113 -4.42 10.69 9.26
CA LEU A 113 -5.18 9.89 10.22
C LEU A 113 -6.20 10.78 10.97
N PRO A 114 -7.41 10.29 11.28
CA PRO A 114 -7.88 8.91 11.13
C PRO A 114 -8.52 8.60 9.77
N GLY A 115 -8.68 9.59 8.89
CA GLY A 115 -9.44 9.48 7.64
C GLY A 115 -8.98 8.34 6.73
N ILE A 116 -7.66 8.16 6.59
CA ILE A 116 -7.05 7.10 5.78
C ILE A 116 -6.61 5.93 6.68
N ALA A 117 -7.38 4.85 6.67
CA ALA A 117 -6.96 3.60 7.31
C ALA A 117 -5.93 2.88 6.43
N ARG A 118 -4.99 2.14 7.03
CA ARG A 118 -3.92 1.46 6.26
C ARG A 118 -3.53 0.11 6.82
N ARG A 119 -2.99 -0.74 5.94
CA ARG A 119 -2.27 -1.96 6.32
C ARG A 119 -1.11 -2.20 5.37
N LEU A 120 0.00 -2.66 5.93
CA LEU A 120 1.21 -3.01 5.21
C LEU A 120 1.37 -4.53 5.18
N TYR A 121 1.60 -5.07 3.99
CA TYR A 121 2.00 -6.46 3.81
C TYR A 121 3.39 -6.51 3.18
N HIS A 122 4.25 -7.38 3.71
CA HIS A 122 5.55 -7.71 3.16
C HIS A 122 5.40 -8.89 2.21
N CYS A 123 6.09 -8.85 1.07
CA CYS A 123 6.05 -9.92 0.08
C CYS A 123 7.38 -10.22 -0.60
N ARG A 124 8.42 -9.38 -0.41
CA ARG A 124 9.78 -9.64 -0.93
C ARG A 124 10.27 -11.05 -0.65
N ASP A 125 10.18 -11.48 0.61
CA ASP A 125 10.72 -12.77 1.07
C ASP A 125 9.89 -13.97 0.58
N LEU A 126 8.76 -13.73 -0.07
CA LEU A 126 7.95 -14.75 -0.77
C LEU A 126 8.38 -14.95 -2.24
N GLY A 127 9.31 -14.13 -2.75
CA GLY A 127 9.69 -14.14 -4.18
C GLY A 127 8.68 -13.45 -5.09
N GLU A 128 7.77 -12.66 -4.52
CA GLU A 128 6.78 -11.89 -5.26
C GLU A 128 7.45 -10.78 -6.10
N PRO A 129 6.79 -10.28 -7.16
CA PRO A 129 7.36 -9.26 -8.05
C PRO A 129 7.42 -7.85 -7.42
N PHE A 130 7.00 -7.71 -6.16
CA PHE A 130 7.02 -6.51 -5.35
C PHE A 130 7.60 -6.81 -3.96
N ASP A 131 7.97 -5.77 -3.22
CA ASP A 131 8.47 -5.94 -1.85
C ASP A 131 7.38 -5.74 -0.80
N PHE A 132 6.44 -4.84 -1.12
CA PHE A 132 5.34 -4.46 -0.25
C PHE A 132 4.04 -4.38 -1.03
N LEU A 133 2.95 -4.82 -0.40
CA LEU A 133 1.59 -4.51 -0.81
C LEU A 133 1.03 -3.55 0.24
N THR A 134 0.85 -2.29 -0.13
CA THR A 134 0.28 -1.29 0.78
C THR A 134 -1.20 -1.11 0.47
N TRP A 135 -2.03 -1.23 1.50
CA TRP A 135 -3.47 -1.21 1.41
C TRP A 135 -4.01 -0.02 2.20
N PHE A 136 -4.92 0.73 1.59
CA PHE A 136 -5.57 1.89 2.20
C PHE A 136 -7.08 1.82 2.00
N GLU A 137 -7.85 2.28 2.99
CA GLU A 137 -9.30 2.41 2.94
C GLU A 137 -9.72 3.78 3.46
N PHE A 138 -10.64 4.43 2.76
CA PHE A 138 -11.10 5.79 3.06
C PHE A 138 -12.49 6.07 2.51
N GLU A 139 -13.13 7.12 3.02
CA GLU A 139 -14.40 7.63 2.52
C GLU A 139 -14.21 8.27 1.13
N PRO A 140 -15.19 8.18 0.22
CA PRO A 140 -15.09 8.77 -1.12
C PRO A 140 -14.66 10.25 -1.14
N GLU A 141 -15.12 11.03 -0.17
CA GLU A 141 -14.84 12.46 -0.01
C GLU A 141 -13.36 12.74 0.28
N LEU A 142 -12.62 11.75 0.78
CA LEU A 142 -11.20 11.85 1.13
C LEU A 142 -10.26 11.45 -0.01
N GLU A 143 -10.76 11.18 -1.22
CA GLU A 143 -9.89 10.80 -2.36
C GLU A 143 -8.83 11.88 -2.65
N GLY A 144 -9.20 13.16 -2.56
CA GLY A 144 -8.26 14.27 -2.73
C GLY A 144 -7.18 14.32 -1.65
N GLU A 145 -7.52 14.04 -0.39
CA GLU A 145 -6.54 13.95 0.69
C GLU A 145 -5.59 12.76 0.50
N PHE A 146 -6.11 11.62 0.03
CA PHE A 146 -5.28 10.46 -0.26
C PHE A 146 -4.33 10.71 -1.45
N ASP A 147 -4.77 11.44 -2.48
CA ASP A 147 -3.91 11.85 -3.59
C ASP A 147 -2.79 12.80 -3.13
N ASP A 148 -3.08 13.73 -2.23
CA ASP A 148 -2.08 14.61 -1.62
C ASP A 148 -1.07 13.83 -0.76
N LEU A 149 -1.53 12.86 0.04
CA LEU A 149 -0.66 11.93 0.78
C LEU A 149 0.34 11.24 -0.16
N LEU A 150 -0.13 10.65 -1.26
CA LEU A 150 0.75 9.97 -2.20
C LEU A 150 1.69 10.95 -2.92
N ALA A 151 1.21 12.12 -3.31
CA ALA A 151 2.03 13.15 -3.94
C ALA A 151 3.21 13.56 -3.03
N ARG A 152 2.94 13.79 -1.74
CA ARG A 152 3.97 14.14 -0.76
C ARG A 152 4.97 13.01 -0.52
N LEU A 153 4.51 11.76 -0.44
CA LEU A 153 5.41 10.61 -0.29
C LEU A 153 6.30 10.42 -1.53
N ARG A 154 5.74 10.59 -2.74
CA ARG A 154 6.42 10.37 -4.02
C ARG A 154 7.57 11.33 -4.31
N ILE A 155 7.62 12.48 -3.64
CA ILE A 155 8.72 13.46 -3.79
C ILE A 155 9.83 13.30 -2.75
N THR A 156 9.72 12.34 -1.83
CA THR A 156 10.70 12.12 -0.76
C THR A 156 11.98 11.44 -1.25
N GLU A 157 13.04 11.52 -0.42
CA GLU A 157 14.28 10.77 -0.64
C GLU A 157 14.02 9.25 -0.69
N GLU A 158 13.17 8.73 0.20
CA GLU A 158 12.79 7.32 0.23
C GLU A 158 12.21 6.85 -1.10
N TRP A 159 11.40 7.68 -1.78
CA TRP A 159 10.76 7.30 -3.03
C TRP A 159 11.73 7.21 -4.21
N ARG A 160 12.92 7.82 -4.12
CA ARG A 160 13.99 7.66 -5.12
C ARG A 160 14.48 6.21 -5.22
N HIS A 161 14.20 5.40 -4.21
CA HIS A 161 14.54 3.99 -4.18
C HIS A 161 13.42 3.07 -4.69
N VAL A 162 12.26 3.60 -5.07
CA VAL A 162 11.16 2.81 -5.65
C VAL A 162 11.42 2.61 -7.14
N ASP A 163 11.46 1.36 -7.58
CA ASP A 163 11.73 0.99 -8.98
C ASP A 163 10.57 0.27 -9.67
N ARG A 164 9.49 -0.04 -8.93
CA ARG A 164 8.22 -0.50 -9.47
C ARG A 164 7.08 -0.06 -8.56
N GLU A 165 6.07 0.59 -9.14
CA GLU A 165 4.92 1.09 -8.41
C GLU A 165 3.66 1.09 -9.28
N PHE A 166 2.57 0.62 -8.68
CA PHE A 166 1.23 0.71 -9.26
C PHE A 166 0.31 1.47 -8.32
N ASP A 167 -0.58 2.26 -8.91
CA ASP A 167 -1.65 2.94 -8.20
C ASP A 167 -3.00 2.37 -8.63
N ILE A 168 -3.58 1.48 -7.83
CA ILE A 168 -4.84 0.79 -8.12
C ILE A 168 -5.92 1.31 -7.18
N ARG A 169 -6.90 2.03 -7.74
CA ARG A 169 -8.05 2.59 -7.04
C ARG A 169 -9.26 1.69 -7.18
N LEU A 170 -9.91 1.49 -6.05
CA LEU A 170 -10.93 0.48 -5.85
C LEU A 170 -12.16 1.12 -5.17
N ILE A 171 -13.33 0.64 -5.54
CA ILE A 171 -14.58 0.93 -4.83
C ILE A 171 -15.20 -0.38 -4.37
N ARG A 172 -15.62 -0.43 -3.10
CA ARG A 172 -16.30 -1.61 -2.53
C ARG A 172 -17.66 -1.72 -3.21
N THR A 173 -17.97 -2.88 -3.75
CA THR A 173 -19.33 -3.15 -4.21
C THR A 173 -20.13 -3.74 -3.07
N ASP A 174 -21.40 -3.35 -2.99
CA ASP A 174 -22.36 -4.00 -2.10
C ASP A 174 -22.61 -5.46 -2.51
#